data_AF-A0A528GSB4-F1
#
_entry.id   AF-A0A528GSB4-F1
#
_cell.length_a   1.000
_cell.length_b   1.000
_cell.length_c   1.000
_cell.angle_alpha   90.00
_cell.angle_beta   90.00
_cell.angle_gamma   90.00
#
_symmetry.space_group_name_H-M   'P 1'
#
loop_
_entity.id
_entity.type
_entity.pdbx_description
1 polymer ?
#
loop_
_entity_poly.entity_id
_entity_poly.type
_entity_poly.pdbx_seq_one_letter_code
_entity_poly.pdbx_strand_id
1 'polypeptide(L)'
;MLRVYDMNSYMRVVLETDISGLGPRNFMQDVFACPDPVICVWDGPKGSQKRREIFAGYKVGRKAPDTGIFNGFHMTQKVLEHTKAVQIKVPGYEADDVIALLTRRYAPKGQTVAIFSNDYDMMQLVGEFPKNVVCGAKPKADVQPQHVRLYKTWVGDSSDKIPGVPRFGESLWLENGPVRLQRATDKIFAGDTSWPGDVKLYPKMVDWLCENPDQFKAFWDIVGFLDVPEDLVTEHTTIGQPDYAKADAALREFMQ
;
A
#
# COMPACT_ATOMS: atom_id res chain seq x y z
N MET A 1 -2.34 -11.36 -17.95
CA MET A 1 -2.44 -10.28 -16.94
C MET A 1 -1.61 -10.68 -15.72
N LEU A 2 -1.08 -9.76 -14.92
CA LEU A 2 -0.43 -10.10 -13.64
C LEU A 2 -1.41 -9.82 -12.51
N ARG A 3 -1.66 -10.79 -11.63
CA ARG A 3 -2.50 -10.62 -10.45
C ARG A 3 -1.60 -10.46 -9.23
N VAL A 4 -1.55 -9.26 -8.67
CA VAL A 4 -0.69 -8.92 -7.55
C VAL A 4 -1.56 -8.69 -6.33
N TYR A 5 -1.38 -9.51 -5.29
CA TYR A 5 -2.15 -9.45 -4.06
C TYR A 5 -1.31 -8.81 -2.97
N ASP A 6 -1.82 -7.73 -2.40
CA ASP A 6 -1.39 -7.24 -1.09
C ASP A 6 -1.99 -8.20 -0.05
N MET A 7 -1.22 -9.19 0.36
CA MET A 7 -1.74 -10.31 1.13
C MET A 7 -2.18 -9.88 2.53
N ASN A 8 -1.49 -8.91 3.13
CA ASN A 8 -1.82 -8.40 4.45
C ASN A 8 -3.17 -7.66 4.43
N SER A 9 -3.43 -6.84 3.41
CA SER A 9 -4.72 -6.15 3.24
C SER A 9 -5.83 -7.11 2.79
N TYR A 10 -5.56 -7.93 1.77
CA TYR A 10 -6.52 -8.85 1.17
C TYR A 10 -6.96 -9.93 2.15
N MET A 11 -6.01 -10.68 2.72
CA MET A 11 -6.36 -11.78 3.61
C MET A 11 -6.93 -11.31 4.93
N ARG A 12 -6.61 -10.10 5.39
CA ARG A 12 -7.25 -9.54 6.58
C ARG A 12 -8.75 -9.43 6.39
N VAL A 13 -9.18 -8.84 5.26
CA VAL A 13 -10.62 -8.70 4.97
C VAL A 13 -11.26 -10.07 4.79
N VAL A 14 -10.61 -10.99 4.08
CA VAL A 14 -11.11 -12.36 3.93
C VAL A 14 -11.31 -13.01 5.30
N LEU A 15 -10.31 -12.99 6.18
CA LEU A 15 -10.37 -13.64 7.49
C LEU A 15 -11.33 -12.94 8.46
N GLU A 16 -11.42 -11.61 8.44
CA GLU A 16 -12.35 -10.85 9.30
C GLU A 16 -13.83 -11.06 8.88
N THR A 17 -14.09 -11.41 7.61
CA THR A 17 -15.45 -11.61 7.08
C THR A 17 -15.83 -13.07 6.87
N ASP A 18 -14.88 -13.99 7.06
CA ASP A 18 -15.08 -15.41 6.81
C ASP A 18 -15.77 -16.12 7.97
N ILE A 19 -17.10 -16.15 7.90
CA ILE A 19 -17.96 -16.87 8.85
C ILE A 19 -17.79 -18.40 8.70
N SER A 20 -17.31 -18.87 7.54
CA SER A 20 -17.24 -20.29 7.20
C SER A 20 -15.93 -20.98 7.59
N GLY A 21 -14.87 -20.20 7.84
CA GLY A 21 -13.49 -20.71 7.98
C GLY A 21 -12.87 -21.21 6.66
N LEU A 22 -13.52 -20.98 5.51
CA LEU A 22 -13.08 -21.48 4.20
C LEU A 22 -12.31 -20.45 3.38
N GLY A 23 -12.12 -19.22 3.84
CA GLY A 23 -11.49 -18.13 3.11
C GLY A 23 -10.13 -18.51 2.51
N PRO A 24 -9.18 -19.04 3.31
CA PRO A 24 -7.89 -19.51 2.81
C PRO A 24 -8.00 -20.69 1.83
N ARG A 25 -8.98 -21.59 2.02
CA ARG A 25 -9.27 -22.68 1.09
C ARG A 25 -9.79 -22.16 -0.25
N ASN A 26 -10.72 -21.22 -0.23
CA ASN A 26 -11.29 -20.61 -1.42
C ASN A 26 -10.20 -19.86 -2.19
N PHE A 27 -9.37 -19.09 -1.49
CA PHE A 27 -8.23 -18.42 -2.12
C PHE A 27 -7.25 -19.40 -2.75
N MET A 28 -6.91 -20.50 -2.08
CA MET A 28 -6.08 -21.57 -2.65
C MET A 28 -6.70 -22.14 -3.94
N GLN A 29 -8.01 -22.43 -3.93
CA GLN A 29 -8.72 -22.94 -5.10
C GLN A 29 -8.69 -21.94 -6.27
N ASP A 30 -8.90 -20.65 -5.98
CA ASP A 30 -8.81 -19.57 -6.96
C ASP A 30 -7.40 -19.51 -7.58
N VAL A 31 -6.35 -19.64 -6.75
CA VAL A 31 -4.97 -19.67 -7.23
C VAL A 31 -4.76 -20.84 -8.18
N PHE A 32 -5.19 -22.06 -7.84
CA PHE A 32 -5.05 -23.21 -8.73
C PHE A 32 -5.78 -23.01 -10.07
N ALA A 33 -7.02 -22.51 -10.02
CA ALA A 33 -7.87 -22.31 -11.19
C ALA A 33 -7.43 -21.13 -12.07
N CYS A 34 -6.75 -20.13 -11.51
CA CYS A 34 -6.41 -18.90 -12.23
C CYS A 34 -5.37 -19.15 -13.33
N PRO A 35 -5.65 -18.85 -14.61
CA PRO A 35 -4.67 -19.08 -15.69
C PRO A 35 -3.52 -18.05 -15.69
N ASP A 36 -3.74 -16.88 -15.10
CA ASP A 36 -2.76 -15.80 -15.01
C ASP A 36 -1.72 -16.04 -13.90
N PRO A 37 -0.49 -15.49 -14.01
CA PRO A 37 0.45 -15.43 -12.90
C PRO A 37 -0.14 -14.73 -11.67
N VAL A 38 -0.04 -15.40 -10.52
CA VAL A 38 -0.43 -14.88 -9.20
C VAL A 38 0.81 -14.58 -8.38
N ILE A 39 0.93 -13.32 -7.94
CA ILE A 39 2.01 -12.84 -7.07
C ILE A 39 1.40 -12.37 -5.76
N CYS A 40 1.73 -13.04 -4.68
CA CYS A 40 1.32 -12.78 -3.32
C CYS A 40 2.44 -12.02 -2.60
N VAL A 41 2.23 -10.73 -2.33
CA VAL A 41 3.20 -9.87 -1.67
C VAL A 41 2.80 -9.70 -0.20
N TRP A 42 3.73 -9.95 0.70
CA TRP A 42 3.54 -9.88 2.14
C TRP A 42 4.36 -8.73 2.74
N ASP A 43 3.86 -8.15 3.83
CA ASP A 43 4.68 -7.24 4.62
C ASP A 43 5.95 -7.94 5.11
N GLY A 44 7.08 -7.28 4.88
CA GLY A 44 8.37 -7.72 5.37
C GLY A 44 8.46 -7.68 6.89
N PRO A 45 9.32 -8.52 7.50
CA PRO A 45 9.71 -8.29 8.88
C PRO A 45 10.26 -6.87 9.02
N LYS A 46 9.80 -6.13 10.03
CA LYS A 46 10.13 -4.72 10.27
C LYS A 46 9.78 -3.78 9.10
N GLY A 47 8.77 -4.09 8.28
CA GLY A 47 8.38 -3.30 7.09
C GLY A 47 8.22 -1.80 7.35
N SER A 48 7.55 -1.41 8.44
CA SER A 48 7.33 0.01 8.75
C SER A 48 8.55 0.73 9.35
N GLN A 49 9.68 0.06 9.58
CA GLN A 49 10.82 0.65 10.31
C GLN A 49 11.38 1.87 9.58
N LYS A 50 11.61 1.78 8.27
CA LYS A 50 12.15 2.91 7.48
C LYS A 50 11.24 4.14 7.53
N ARG A 51 9.91 3.93 7.42
CA ARG A 51 8.93 5.02 7.57
C ARG A 51 8.94 5.62 8.97
N ARG A 52 9.18 4.82 10.01
CA ARG A 52 9.31 5.32 11.41
C ARG A 52 10.61 6.07 11.66
N GLU A 53 11.68 5.75 10.95
CA GLU A 53 12.93 6.51 10.98
C GLU A 53 12.74 7.90 10.34
N ILE A 54 11.91 8.00 9.30
CA ILE A 54 11.52 9.28 8.67
C ILE A 54 10.52 10.05 9.52
N PHE A 55 9.48 9.38 10.03
CA PHE A 55 8.46 9.97 10.89
C PHE A 55 8.07 9.01 12.02
N ALA A 56 8.53 9.31 13.23
CA ALA A 56 8.34 8.44 14.40
C ALA A 56 6.87 8.14 14.72
N GLY A 57 5.91 8.99 14.33
CA GLY A 57 4.48 8.78 14.55
C GLY A 57 3.83 7.75 13.62
N TYR A 58 4.54 7.28 12.59
CA TYR A 58 3.97 6.39 11.56
C TYR A 58 3.47 5.06 12.13
N LYS A 59 2.17 4.79 11.92
CA LYS A 59 1.43 3.62 12.43
C LYS A 59 1.53 3.43 13.96
N VAL A 60 1.95 4.45 14.73
CA VAL A 60 2.04 4.35 16.21
C VAL A 60 0.65 4.23 16.82
N GLY A 61 0.45 3.21 17.64
CA GLY A 61 -0.87 2.93 18.25
C GLY A 61 -1.90 2.39 17.26
N ARG A 62 -1.52 2.06 16.02
CA ARG A 62 -2.38 1.28 15.11
C ARG A 62 -2.62 -0.09 15.74
N LYS A 63 -3.89 -0.49 15.87
CA LYS A 63 -4.26 -1.79 16.44
C LYS A 63 -3.72 -2.89 15.53
N ALA A 64 -2.89 -3.76 16.10
CA ALA A 64 -2.42 -4.95 15.39
C ALA A 64 -3.62 -5.88 15.10
N PRO A 65 -3.57 -6.67 14.01
CA PRO A 65 -4.47 -7.78 13.83
C PRO A 65 -4.49 -8.68 15.06
N ASP A 66 -5.61 -9.35 15.32
CA ASP A 66 -5.65 -10.35 16.38
C ASP A 66 -4.79 -11.58 16.02
N THR A 67 -4.52 -12.43 17.02
CA THR A 67 -3.70 -13.63 16.84
C THR A 67 -4.31 -14.61 15.84
N GLY A 68 -5.64 -14.67 15.72
CA GLY A 68 -6.33 -15.52 14.76
C GLY A 68 -6.01 -15.13 13.31
N ILE A 69 -6.06 -13.83 13.01
CA ILE A 69 -5.71 -13.30 11.69
C ILE A 69 -4.24 -13.56 11.37
N PHE A 70 -3.32 -13.34 12.32
CA PHE A 70 -1.90 -13.66 12.11
C PHE A 70 -1.66 -15.14 11.83
N ASN A 71 -2.33 -16.04 12.55
CA ASN A 71 -2.27 -17.47 12.29
C ASN A 71 -2.83 -17.80 10.90
N GLY A 72 -3.91 -17.15 10.49
CA GLY A 72 -4.47 -17.26 9.15
C GLY A 72 -3.50 -16.82 8.05
N PHE A 73 -2.72 -15.76 8.27
CA PHE A 73 -1.64 -15.36 7.35
C PHE A 73 -0.57 -16.43 7.21
N HIS A 74 -0.07 -16.95 8.34
CA HIS A 74 0.96 -17.99 8.36
C HIS A 74 0.49 -19.29 7.69
N MET A 75 -0.75 -19.69 7.97
CA MET A 75 -1.37 -20.82 7.29
C MET A 75 -1.43 -20.58 5.78
N THR A 76 -1.91 -19.41 5.36
CA THR A 76 -2.01 -19.07 3.93
C THR A 76 -0.64 -19.11 3.26
N GLN A 77 0.42 -18.61 3.91
CA GLN A 77 1.79 -18.68 3.40
C GLN A 77 2.22 -20.13 3.13
N LYS A 78 2.04 -21.03 4.09
CA LYS A 78 2.36 -22.46 3.93
C LYS A 78 1.56 -23.13 2.82
N VAL A 79 0.27 -22.83 2.73
CA VAL A 79 -0.59 -23.42 1.70
C VAL A 79 -0.13 -22.98 0.30
N LEU A 80 0.25 -21.71 0.15
CA LEU A 80 0.71 -21.17 -1.13
C LEU A 80 2.04 -21.76 -1.61
N GLU A 81 2.89 -22.29 -0.71
CA GLU A 81 4.10 -23.05 -1.09
C GLU A 81 3.76 -24.29 -1.92
N HIS A 82 2.54 -24.82 -1.78
CA HIS A 82 2.03 -25.97 -2.52
C HIS A 82 1.13 -25.57 -3.71
N THR A 83 1.16 -24.32 -4.12
CA THR A 83 0.42 -23.80 -5.29
C THR A 83 1.39 -23.29 -6.35
N LYS A 84 0.88 -22.67 -7.43
CA LYS A 84 1.72 -21.97 -8.42
C LYS A 84 1.97 -20.49 -8.08
N ALA A 85 1.48 -20.01 -6.94
CA ALA A 85 1.67 -18.62 -6.57
C ALA A 85 3.15 -18.31 -6.31
N VAL A 86 3.56 -17.13 -6.75
CA VAL A 86 4.84 -16.52 -6.35
C VAL A 86 4.59 -15.77 -5.04
N GLN A 87 5.41 -15.99 -4.03
CA GLN A 87 5.35 -15.28 -2.75
C GLN A 87 6.56 -14.37 -2.62
N ILE A 88 6.37 -13.12 -2.20
CA ILE A 88 7.44 -12.16 -2.00
C ILE A 88 7.29 -11.52 -0.62
N LYS A 89 8.37 -11.51 0.18
CA LYS A 89 8.38 -10.96 1.54
C LYS A 89 9.72 -10.35 1.88
N VAL A 90 9.87 -9.04 1.65
CA VAL A 90 11.16 -8.36 1.70
C VAL A 90 11.39 -7.67 3.06
N PRO A 91 12.41 -8.06 3.85
CA PRO A 91 12.73 -7.41 5.13
C PRO A 91 12.91 -5.90 5.02
N GLY A 92 12.33 -5.17 5.97
CA GLY A 92 12.44 -3.71 6.06
C GLY A 92 11.57 -2.93 5.06
N TYR A 93 10.71 -3.61 4.30
CA TYR A 93 9.76 -2.99 3.37
C TYR A 93 8.33 -3.51 3.61
N GLU A 94 7.35 -2.67 3.28
CA GLU A 94 5.94 -3.04 3.30
C GLU A 94 5.54 -3.65 1.95
N ALA A 95 4.43 -4.39 1.91
CA ALA A 95 3.96 -5.02 0.68
C ALA A 95 3.77 -3.99 -0.45
N ASP A 96 3.27 -2.81 -0.09
CA ASP A 96 3.04 -1.66 -0.96
C ASP A 96 4.26 -1.25 -1.78
N ASP A 97 5.43 -1.22 -1.15
CA ASP A 97 6.69 -0.82 -1.79
C ASP A 97 7.12 -1.83 -2.86
N VAL A 98 6.96 -3.11 -2.56
CA VAL A 98 7.27 -4.20 -3.48
C VAL A 98 6.25 -4.25 -4.62
N ILE A 99 4.96 -4.01 -4.35
CA ILE A 99 3.91 -3.92 -5.37
C ILE A 99 4.18 -2.75 -6.32
N ALA A 100 4.60 -1.60 -5.80
CA ALA A 100 4.98 -0.45 -6.60
C ALA A 100 6.16 -0.77 -7.53
N LEU A 101 7.20 -1.45 -7.02
CA LEU A 101 8.32 -1.92 -7.83
C LEU A 101 7.86 -2.84 -8.96
N LEU A 102 7.06 -3.86 -8.66
CA LEU A 102 6.55 -4.80 -9.67
C LEU A 102 5.71 -4.06 -10.72
N THR A 103 4.86 -3.14 -10.28
CA THR A 103 4.00 -2.37 -11.16
C THR A 103 4.83 -1.51 -12.12
N ARG A 104 5.80 -0.74 -11.59
CA ARG A 104 6.71 0.08 -12.40
C ARG A 104 7.60 -0.76 -13.32
N ARG A 105 7.87 -2.02 -12.99
CA ARG A 105 8.62 -2.95 -13.85
C ARG A 105 7.81 -3.46 -15.04
N TYR A 106 6.53 -3.76 -14.84
CA TYR A 106 5.72 -4.48 -15.83
C TYR A 106 4.72 -3.60 -16.59
N ALA A 107 4.10 -2.60 -15.93
CA ALA A 107 3.11 -1.75 -16.56
C ALA A 107 3.64 -0.96 -17.78
N PRO A 108 4.84 -0.34 -17.75
CA PRO A 108 5.41 0.33 -18.92
C PRO A 108 5.66 -0.60 -20.13
N LYS A 109 5.77 -1.91 -19.88
CA LYS A 109 5.98 -2.93 -20.92
C LYS A 109 4.67 -3.40 -21.57
N GLY A 110 3.56 -2.72 -21.29
CA GLY A 110 2.23 -3.05 -21.81
C GLY A 110 1.50 -4.16 -21.02
N GLN A 111 2.10 -4.68 -19.95
CA GLN A 111 1.48 -5.73 -19.14
C GLN A 111 0.39 -5.12 -18.26
N THR A 112 -0.82 -5.70 -18.26
CA THR A 112 -1.85 -5.35 -17.27
C THR A 112 -1.48 -5.91 -15.91
N VAL A 113 -1.48 -5.06 -14.88
CA VAL A 113 -1.25 -5.38 -13.47
C VAL A 113 -2.56 -5.14 -12.70
N ALA A 114 -3.18 -6.22 -12.23
CA ALA A 114 -4.37 -6.18 -11.39
C ALA A 114 -3.95 -6.31 -9.92
N ILE A 115 -4.10 -5.22 -9.16
CA ILE A 115 -3.74 -5.11 -7.75
C ILE A 115 -4.98 -5.42 -6.88
N PHE A 116 -4.88 -6.47 -6.09
CA PHE A 116 -5.88 -6.88 -5.11
C PHE A 116 -5.48 -6.36 -3.74
N SER A 117 -5.91 -5.13 -3.44
CA SER A 117 -5.77 -4.48 -2.13
C SER A 117 -6.99 -3.60 -1.87
N ASN A 118 -7.32 -3.41 -0.59
CA ASN A 118 -8.26 -2.38 -0.16
C ASN A 118 -7.55 -1.08 0.25
N ASP A 119 -6.22 -1.04 0.22
CA ASP A 119 -5.47 0.14 0.58
C ASP A 119 -5.58 1.20 -0.51
N TYR A 120 -6.04 2.39 -0.11
CA TYR A 120 -6.20 3.52 -1.01
C TYR A 120 -4.87 4.03 -1.56
N ASP A 121 -3.73 3.72 -0.92
CA ASP A 121 -2.41 4.08 -1.44
C ASP A 121 -2.11 3.47 -2.80
N MET A 122 -2.65 2.28 -3.09
CA MET A 122 -2.47 1.63 -4.39
C MET A 122 -3.05 2.44 -5.56
N MET A 123 -3.96 3.39 -5.29
CA MET A 123 -4.47 4.30 -6.31
C MET A 123 -3.39 5.24 -6.87
N GLN A 124 -2.29 5.47 -6.15
CA GLN A 124 -1.12 6.18 -6.69
C GLN A 124 -0.60 5.49 -7.96
N LEU A 125 -0.53 4.15 -7.96
CA LEU A 125 -0.07 3.35 -9.11
C LEU A 125 -1.06 3.36 -10.29
N VAL A 126 -2.36 3.45 -9.99
CA VAL A 126 -3.40 3.69 -11.02
C VAL A 126 -3.18 5.05 -11.68
N GLY A 127 -2.80 6.07 -10.90
CA GLY A 127 -2.44 7.40 -11.41
C GLY A 127 -1.18 7.41 -12.27
N GLU A 128 -0.17 6.61 -11.90
CA GLU A 128 1.07 6.47 -12.67
C GLU A 128 0.84 5.73 -14.01
N PHE A 129 0.02 4.68 -14.02
CA PHE A 129 -0.19 3.81 -15.19
C PHE A 129 -1.69 3.53 -15.47
N PRO A 130 -2.48 4.54 -15.84
CA PRO A 130 -3.95 4.44 -15.90
C PRO A 130 -4.50 3.46 -16.94
N LYS A 131 -3.67 3.06 -17.92
CA LYS A 131 -4.06 2.08 -18.96
C LYS A 131 -3.73 0.64 -18.59
N ASN A 132 -2.83 0.44 -17.62
CA ASN A 132 -2.21 -0.86 -17.35
C ASN A 132 -2.46 -1.35 -15.92
N VAL A 133 -2.83 -0.46 -15.00
CA VAL A 133 -3.08 -0.83 -13.60
C VAL A 133 -4.56 -0.77 -13.30
N VAL A 134 -5.07 -1.86 -12.72
CA VAL A 134 -6.43 -1.94 -12.15
C VAL A 134 -6.27 -2.25 -10.67
N CYS A 135 -6.97 -1.52 -9.80
CA CYS A 135 -6.89 -1.71 -8.36
C CYS A 135 -8.29 -1.98 -7.77
N GLY A 136 -8.35 -2.89 -6.79
CA GLY A 136 -9.58 -3.19 -6.04
C GLY A 136 -9.98 -2.13 -5.00
N ALA A 137 -9.10 -1.18 -4.69
CA ALA A 137 -9.36 -0.15 -3.70
C ALA A 137 -10.50 0.79 -4.15
N LYS A 138 -11.37 1.15 -3.20
CA LYS A 138 -12.51 2.02 -3.49
C LYS A 138 -12.01 3.45 -3.79
N PRO A 139 -12.36 4.03 -4.96
CA PRO A 139 -11.96 5.39 -5.28
C PRO A 139 -12.68 6.40 -4.37
N LYS A 140 -12.00 7.51 -4.08
CA LYS A 140 -12.61 8.70 -3.47
C LYS A 140 -13.06 9.66 -4.57
N ALA A 141 -14.31 10.10 -4.52
CA ALA A 141 -14.91 10.89 -5.59
C ALA A 141 -14.12 12.18 -5.90
N ASP A 142 -13.59 12.82 -4.87
CA ASP A 142 -12.94 14.14 -4.98
C ASP A 142 -11.40 14.09 -5.07
N VAL A 143 -10.83 12.89 -5.20
CA VAL A 143 -9.38 12.69 -5.26
C VAL A 143 -9.06 11.75 -6.41
N GLN A 144 -8.54 12.32 -7.50
CA GLN A 144 -8.08 11.54 -8.64
C GLN A 144 -6.84 10.71 -8.26
N PRO A 145 -6.66 9.52 -8.88
CA PRO A 145 -5.57 8.60 -8.54
C PRO A 145 -4.17 9.24 -8.51
N GLN A 146 -3.84 10.12 -9.46
CA GLN A 146 -2.54 10.79 -9.49
C GLN A 146 -2.31 11.83 -8.36
N HIS A 147 -3.35 12.15 -7.59
CA HIS A 147 -3.31 13.15 -6.53
C HIS A 147 -3.39 12.54 -5.13
N VAL A 148 -3.41 11.22 -4.99
CA VAL A 148 -3.55 10.53 -3.70
C VAL A 148 -2.42 10.87 -2.74
N ARG A 149 -1.15 10.85 -3.21
CA ARG A 149 0.01 11.23 -2.40
C ARG A 149 -0.11 12.65 -1.87
N LEU A 150 -0.43 13.59 -2.76
CA LEU A 150 -0.61 15.00 -2.43
C LEU A 150 -1.75 15.17 -1.42
N TYR A 151 -2.90 14.54 -1.66
CA TYR A 151 -4.05 14.57 -0.77
C TYR A 151 -3.68 14.09 0.64
N LYS A 152 -3.08 12.89 0.77
CA LYS A 152 -2.71 12.33 2.08
C LYS A 152 -1.60 13.13 2.78
N THR A 153 -0.71 13.79 2.02
CA THR A 153 0.32 14.68 2.60
C THR A 153 -0.30 15.93 3.21
N TRP A 154 -1.27 16.56 2.53
CA TRP A 154 -1.93 17.77 3.01
C TRP A 154 -3.02 17.51 4.04
N VAL A 155 -3.93 16.57 3.76
CA VAL A 155 -5.11 16.27 4.60
C VAL A 155 -4.78 15.29 5.72
N GLY A 156 -3.75 14.47 5.55
CA GLY A 156 -3.39 13.39 6.47
C GLY A 156 -4.03 12.05 6.11
N ASP A 157 -3.60 11.04 6.85
CA ASP A 157 -4.09 9.67 6.83
C ASP A 157 -4.21 9.14 8.25
N SER A 158 -5.45 9.04 8.74
CA SER A 158 -5.73 8.57 10.10
C SER A 158 -5.48 7.06 10.31
N SER A 159 -5.51 6.28 9.24
CA SER A 159 -5.23 4.83 9.27
C SER A 159 -3.76 4.57 9.53
N ASP A 160 -2.90 5.41 8.96
CA ASP A 160 -1.44 5.36 9.08
C ASP A 160 -0.85 6.35 10.09
N LYS A 161 -1.72 7.09 10.78
CA LYS A 161 -1.35 8.07 11.81
C LYS A 161 -0.50 9.22 11.29
N ILE A 162 -0.75 9.61 10.05
CA ILE A 162 -0.16 10.78 9.40
C ILE A 162 -1.13 11.95 9.62
N PRO A 163 -0.75 13.00 10.38
CA PRO A 163 -1.69 14.07 10.74
C PRO A 163 -1.98 15.05 9.60
N GLY A 164 -1.11 15.13 8.58
CA GLY A 164 -1.19 16.14 7.54
C GLY A 164 -0.89 17.55 8.06
N VAL A 165 -1.26 18.57 7.28
CA VAL A 165 -1.15 19.97 7.70
C VAL A 165 -2.21 20.26 8.76
N PRO A 166 -1.86 20.83 9.93
CA PRO A 166 -2.81 21.05 11.01
C PRO A 166 -4.05 21.81 10.57
N ARG A 167 -5.23 21.23 10.83
CA ARG A 167 -6.56 21.76 10.48
C ARG A 167 -6.85 21.84 8.98
N PHE A 168 -6.01 21.27 8.13
CA PHE A 168 -6.26 21.18 6.70
C PHE A 168 -7.12 19.95 6.42
N GLY A 169 -8.38 20.15 6.02
CA GLY A 169 -9.34 19.09 5.76
C GLY A 169 -9.83 19.03 4.33
N GLU A 170 -10.82 18.18 4.08
CA GLU A 170 -11.42 17.96 2.75
C GLU A 170 -11.97 19.24 2.12
N SER A 171 -12.55 20.15 2.91
CA SER A 171 -13.04 21.43 2.41
C SER A 171 -11.95 22.31 1.81
N LEU A 172 -10.79 22.39 2.47
CA LEU A 172 -9.63 23.15 2.00
C LEU A 172 -8.92 22.45 0.84
N TRP A 173 -8.94 21.12 0.80
CA TRP A 173 -8.52 20.36 -0.37
C TRP A 173 -9.33 20.79 -1.61
N LEU A 174 -10.66 20.78 -1.50
CA LEU A 174 -11.56 21.17 -2.59
C LEU A 174 -11.39 22.64 -2.99
N GLU A 175 -11.26 23.55 -2.01
CA GLU A 175 -11.11 24.98 -2.28
C GLU A 175 -9.80 25.32 -3.01
N ASN A 176 -8.71 24.67 -2.61
CA ASN A 176 -7.40 24.93 -3.19
C ASN A 176 -7.21 24.19 -4.53
N GLY A 177 -7.69 22.95 -4.60
CA GLY A 177 -7.51 22.07 -5.75
C GLY A 177 -6.08 21.54 -5.89
N PRO A 178 -5.91 20.39 -6.56
CA PRO A 178 -4.63 19.67 -6.60
C PRO A 178 -3.52 20.44 -7.31
N VAL A 179 -3.82 21.23 -8.35
CA VAL A 179 -2.80 21.96 -9.13
C VAL A 179 -2.12 23.03 -8.27
N ARG A 180 -2.89 23.81 -7.51
CA ARG A 180 -2.34 24.86 -6.64
C ARG A 180 -1.56 24.25 -5.48
N LEU A 181 -2.11 23.19 -4.89
CA LEU A 181 -1.46 22.47 -3.79
C LEU A 181 -0.14 21.84 -4.24
N GLN A 182 -0.10 21.22 -5.43
CA GLN A 182 1.14 20.66 -5.98
C GLN A 182 2.20 21.75 -6.16
N ARG A 183 1.83 22.87 -6.80
CA ARG A 183 2.76 24.01 -6.98
C ARG A 183 3.28 24.55 -5.65
N ALA A 184 2.41 24.68 -4.65
CA ALA A 184 2.83 25.09 -3.31
C ALA A 184 3.77 24.07 -2.67
N THR A 185 3.46 22.77 -2.76
CA THR A 185 4.32 21.68 -2.29
C THR A 185 5.70 21.72 -2.94
N ASP A 186 5.77 21.87 -4.26
CA ASP A 186 7.04 21.93 -4.99
C ASP A 186 7.89 23.12 -4.53
N LYS A 187 7.27 24.28 -4.33
CA LYS A 187 7.94 25.48 -3.80
C LYS A 187 8.40 25.32 -2.35
N ILE A 188 7.58 24.74 -1.48
CA ILE A 188 7.96 24.44 -0.09
C ILE A 188 9.20 23.54 -0.08
N PHE A 189 9.23 22.49 -0.90
CA PHE A 189 10.38 21.58 -1.01
C PHE A 189 11.61 22.24 -1.62
N ALA A 190 11.44 23.26 -2.46
CA ALA A 190 12.52 24.07 -2.99
C ALA A 190 13.00 25.18 -2.04
N GLY A 191 12.34 25.38 -0.90
CA GLY A 191 12.61 26.50 0.02
C GLY A 191 12.15 27.86 -0.50
N ASP A 192 11.29 27.91 -1.51
CA ASP A 192 10.75 29.15 -2.09
C ASP A 192 9.64 29.71 -1.20
N THR A 193 9.90 30.84 -0.54
CA THR A 193 8.99 31.51 0.40
C THR A 193 7.78 32.19 -0.25
N SER A 194 7.68 32.19 -1.59
CA SER A 194 6.52 32.73 -2.33
C SER A 194 5.32 31.78 -2.39
N TRP A 195 5.49 30.53 -1.94
CA TRP A 195 4.46 29.48 -1.95
C TRP A 195 3.10 29.87 -1.33
N PRO A 196 3.00 30.72 -0.28
CA PRO A 196 1.70 31.04 0.32
C PRO A 196 0.75 31.74 -0.66
N GLY A 197 1.28 32.46 -1.66
CA GLY A 197 0.46 33.12 -2.69
C GLY A 197 -0.25 32.13 -3.63
N ASP A 198 0.13 30.86 -3.62
CA ASP A 198 -0.45 29.85 -4.50
C ASP A 198 -1.71 29.19 -3.95
N VAL A 199 -1.94 29.30 -2.63
CA VAL A 199 -2.98 28.58 -1.89
C VAL A 199 -3.70 29.50 -0.91
N LYS A 200 -4.96 29.17 -0.61
CA LYS A 200 -5.76 29.81 0.42
C LYS A 200 -5.64 29.01 1.72
N LEU A 201 -4.90 29.56 2.66
CA LEU A 201 -4.67 28.97 3.98
C LEU A 201 -4.91 30.00 5.09
N TYR A 202 -5.27 29.52 6.28
CA TYR A 202 -5.28 30.35 7.47
C TYR A 202 -3.84 30.68 7.92
N PRO A 203 -3.58 31.84 8.55
CA PRO A 203 -2.23 32.24 8.96
C PRO A 203 -1.47 31.16 9.73
N LYS A 204 -2.12 30.51 10.71
CA LYS A 204 -1.51 29.44 11.50
C LYS A 204 -1.04 28.22 10.69
N MET A 205 -1.66 27.94 9.55
CA MET A 205 -1.22 26.86 8.66
C MET A 205 0.02 27.28 7.88
N VAL A 206 0.08 28.55 7.46
CA VAL A 206 1.25 29.13 6.81
C VAL A 206 2.44 29.12 7.77
N ASP A 207 2.23 29.60 9.00
CA ASP A 207 3.24 29.59 10.05
C ASP A 207 3.76 28.17 10.28
N TRP A 208 2.86 27.18 10.43
CA TRP A 208 3.26 25.79 10.64
C TRP A 208 4.09 25.23 9.47
N LEU A 209 3.71 25.49 8.21
CA LEU A 209 4.45 25.02 7.04
C LEU A 209 5.83 25.69 6.91
N CYS A 210 5.94 26.96 7.28
CA CYS A 210 7.22 27.69 7.34
C CYS A 210 8.13 27.17 8.46
N GLU A 211 7.55 26.81 9.61
CA GLU A 211 8.30 26.30 10.77
C GLU A 211 8.65 24.81 10.66
N ASN A 212 7.86 24.03 9.91
CA ASN A 212 7.98 22.56 9.84
C ASN A 212 8.08 22.01 8.39
N PRO A 213 8.90 22.60 7.49
CA PRO A 213 8.98 22.15 6.10
C PRO A 213 9.51 20.71 5.99
N ASP A 214 10.47 20.33 6.84
CA ASP A 214 11.03 18.98 6.87
C ASP A 214 10.01 17.95 7.35
N GLN A 215 9.14 18.30 8.30
CA GLN A 215 8.07 17.41 8.74
C GLN A 215 7.02 17.22 7.64
N PHE A 216 6.68 18.30 6.93
CA PHE A 216 5.78 18.21 5.78
C PHE A 216 6.36 17.33 4.67
N LYS A 217 7.67 17.44 4.40
CA LYS A 217 8.39 16.56 3.49
C LYS A 217 8.44 15.11 4.01
N ALA A 218 8.64 14.89 5.30
CA ALA A 218 8.59 13.56 5.89
C ALA A 218 7.22 12.88 5.65
N PHE A 219 6.11 13.62 5.73
CA PHE A 219 4.79 13.10 5.35
C PHE A 219 4.74 12.69 3.88
N TRP A 220 5.26 13.53 2.99
CA TRP A 220 5.33 13.22 1.57
C TRP A 220 6.14 11.96 1.30
N ASP A 221 7.28 11.79 1.97
CA ASP A 221 8.18 10.65 1.79
C ASP A 221 7.55 9.34 2.26
N ILE A 222 6.88 9.31 3.42
CA ILE A 222 6.26 8.09 3.95
C ILE A 222 4.94 7.71 3.28
N VAL A 223 4.19 8.67 2.70
CA VAL A 223 2.99 8.40 1.90
C VAL A 223 3.36 7.81 0.53
N GLY A 224 4.54 8.15 0.01
CA GLY A 224 5.06 7.54 -1.20
C GLY A 224 5.51 6.09 -0.98
N PHE A 225 5.72 5.39 -2.09
CA PHE A 225 6.38 4.08 -2.09
C PHE A 225 7.89 4.25 -1.98
N LEU A 226 8.51 3.50 -1.07
CA LEU A 226 9.96 3.44 -0.92
C LEU A 226 10.58 2.64 -2.06
N ASP A 227 11.78 3.02 -2.48
CA ASP A 227 12.53 2.26 -3.48
C ASP A 227 13.07 0.96 -2.86
N VAL A 228 12.67 -0.16 -3.45
CA VAL A 228 13.11 -1.51 -3.06
C VAL A 228 14.19 -1.98 -4.04
N PRO A 229 15.35 -2.48 -3.58
CA PRO A 229 16.34 -3.08 -4.47
C PRO A 229 15.80 -4.35 -5.16
N GLU A 230 15.99 -4.47 -6.48
CA GLU A 230 15.46 -5.61 -7.25
C GLU A 230 16.11 -6.95 -6.88
N ASP A 231 17.39 -6.93 -6.53
CA ASP A 231 18.16 -8.08 -6.04
C ASP A 231 17.57 -8.60 -4.74
N LEU A 232 17.21 -7.70 -3.82
CA LEU A 232 16.57 -8.04 -2.55
C LEU A 232 15.17 -8.64 -2.76
N VAL A 233 14.39 -8.12 -3.72
CA VAL A 233 13.11 -8.72 -4.12
C VAL A 233 13.34 -10.14 -4.63
N THR A 234 14.34 -10.34 -5.48
CA THR A 234 14.67 -11.64 -6.08
C THR A 234 15.10 -12.65 -5.01
N GLU A 235 15.95 -12.25 -4.07
CA GLU A 235 16.41 -13.08 -2.94
C GLU A 235 15.25 -13.55 -2.06
N HIS A 236 14.26 -12.67 -1.85
CA HIS A 236 13.11 -12.95 -0.99
C HIS A 236 11.84 -13.35 -1.76
N THR A 237 12.01 -13.89 -2.97
CA THR A 237 10.95 -14.48 -3.77
C THR A 237 10.96 -16.00 -3.66
N THR A 238 9.82 -16.58 -3.30
CA THR A 238 9.59 -18.03 -3.29
C THR A 238 8.56 -18.39 -4.36
N ILE A 239 8.89 -19.34 -5.23
CA ILE A 239 7.94 -19.87 -6.23
C ILE A 239 7.35 -21.17 -5.68
N GLY A 240 6.03 -21.19 -5.48
CA GLY A 240 5.33 -22.38 -5.02
C GLY A 240 5.47 -23.56 -5.99
N GLN A 241 5.37 -24.77 -5.44
CA GLN A 241 5.41 -26.03 -6.17
C GLN A 241 4.01 -26.67 -6.12
N PRO A 242 3.25 -26.65 -7.23
CA PRO A 242 1.86 -27.10 -7.24
C PRO A 242 1.69 -28.57 -6.80
N ASP A 243 1.01 -28.78 -5.68
CA ASP A 243 0.62 -30.08 -5.14
C ASP A 243 -0.67 -29.90 -4.32
N TYR A 244 -1.82 -30.15 -4.96
CA TYR A 244 -3.12 -29.92 -4.34
C TYR A 244 -3.32 -30.75 -3.07
N ALA A 245 -2.81 -31.99 -3.04
CA ALA A 245 -2.98 -32.87 -1.89
C ALA A 245 -2.22 -32.33 -0.67
N LYS A 246 -0.99 -31.83 -0.86
CA LYS A 246 -0.23 -31.16 0.21
C LYS A 246 -0.85 -29.84 0.64
N ALA A 247 -1.34 -29.05 -0.32
CA ALA A 247 -2.02 -27.79 -0.03
C ALA A 247 -3.29 -28.02 0.84
N ASP A 248 -4.11 -29.02 0.50
CA ASP A 248 -5.29 -29.39 1.29
C ASP A 248 -4.92 -29.97 2.67
N ALA A 249 -3.87 -30.78 2.75
CA ALA A 249 -3.38 -31.32 4.01
C ALA A 249 -2.89 -30.20 4.95
N ALA A 250 -2.13 -29.23 4.44
CA ALA A 250 -1.67 -28.08 5.20
C ALA A 250 -2.83 -27.24 5.74
N LEU A 251 -3.90 -27.04 4.98
CA LEU A 251 -5.12 -26.38 5.47
C LEU A 251 -5.77 -27.15 6.62
N ARG A 252 -5.86 -28.49 6.53
CA ARG A 252 -6.50 -29.32 7.55
C ARG A 252 -5.75 -29.30 8.88
N GLU A 253 -4.42 -29.27 8.85
CA GLU A 253 -3.58 -29.22 10.06
C GLU A 253 -3.85 -27.95 10.89
N PHE A 254 -4.16 -26.83 10.24
CA PHE A 254 -4.44 -25.56 10.92
C PHE A 254 -5.89 -25.39 11.41
N MET A 255 -6.83 -26.19 10.92
CA MET A 255 -8.24 -26.14 11.31
C MET A 255 -8.57 -27.09 12.48
N GLN A 256 -7.60 -27.86 12.97
CA GLN A 256 -7.69 -28.74 14.15
C GLN A 256 -7.17 -28.02 15.40
#